data_AF-A0A410RKY2-F1
#
_entry.id   AF-A0A410RKY2-F1
#
_cell.length_a   1.000
_cell.length_b   1.000
_cell.length_c   1.000
_cell.angle_alpha   90.00
_cell.angle_beta   90.00
_cell.angle_gamma   90.00
#
_symmetry.space_group_name_H-M   'P 1'
#
loop_
_entity.id
_entity.type
_entity.pdbx_description
1 polymer ?
#
loop_
_entity_poly.entity_id
_entity_poly.type
_entity_poly.pdbx_seq_one_letter_code
_entity_poly.pdbx_strand_id
1 'polypeptide(L)'
;MKPTRGMTLLELMTALAVMAVCITLAVAGMQGSIGGQKEGAATRELWSGALRARQLAISTNQPVRFVVENDVVQPNGQQFTVARWERLRCGDAATDDWSTAQCPSNACLNRTCRTTPACCTETGPDIIIPPTMDASNINNLCFLPGSGRPAFNRMDCMRGQLGQPELVAAAAPTDSSIQFRFTSNRAKSVLMVEPLTGLSSVMDCDSQAATTSDTTRRDLRLANACAEP
;
A
#
# COMPACT_ATOMS: atom_id res chain seq x y z
N MET A 1 35.26 52.42 21.56
CA MET A 1 35.83 51.58 20.47
C MET A 1 35.85 50.13 20.96
N LYS A 2 35.13 49.23 20.30
CA LYS A 2 35.13 47.79 20.66
C LYS A 2 36.40 47.15 20.10
N PRO A 3 37.20 46.43 20.90
CA PRO A 3 38.36 45.71 20.38
C PRO A 3 37.88 44.53 19.51
N THR A 4 38.10 44.63 18.21
CA THR A 4 38.02 43.48 17.29
C THR A 4 39.27 42.64 17.51
N ARG A 5 39.13 41.51 18.20
CA ARG A 5 40.19 40.48 18.23
C ARG A 5 40.27 39.83 16.85
N GLY A 6 41.43 39.89 16.23
CA GLY A 6 41.70 39.19 14.96
C GLY A 6 41.68 37.68 15.19
N MET A 7 40.88 36.98 14.39
CA MET A 7 40.80 35.52 14.42
C MET A 7 42.11 34.94 13.90
N THR A 8 42.71 34.02 14.65
CA THR A 8 43.94 33.36 14.20
C THR A 8 43.63 32.34 13.12
N LEU A 9 44.58 32.09 12.22
CA LEU A 9 44.41 31.10 11.13
C LEU A 9 44.09 29.70 11.70
N LEU A 10 44.59 29.39 12.90
CA LEU A 10 44.33 28.14 13.61
C LEU A 10 42.88 28.05 14.15
N GLU A 11 42.33 29.15 14.67
CA GLU A 11 40.89 29.22 15.04
C GLU A 11 39.99 29.02 13.83
N LEU A 12 40.36 29.58 12.68
CA LEU A 12 39.57 29.44 11.46
C LEU A 12 39.60 28.00 10.92
N MET A 13 40.75 27.33 10.97
CA MET A 13 40.87 25.91 10.57
C MET A 13 40.11 24.98 11.52
N THR A 14 40.16 25.22 12.82
CA THR A 14 39.43 24.41 13.81
C THR A 14 37.92 24.61 13.70
N ALA A 15 37.46 25.85 13.52
CA ALA A 15 36.04 26.14 13.28
C ALA A 15 35.52 25.47 11.99
N LEU A 16 36.31 25.50 10.91
CA LEU A 16 35.96 24.79 9.67
C LEU A 16 35.90 23.27 9.86
N ALA A 17 36.84 22.68 10.60
CA ALA A 17 36.84 21.25 10.87
C ALA A 17 35.60 20.82 11.67
N VAL A 18 35.23 21.57 12.71
CA VAL A 18 34.02 21.30 13.52
C VAL A 18 32.77 21.45 12.67
N MET A 19 32.66 22.53 11.87
CA MET A 19 31.54 22.74 10.96
C MET A 19 31.40 21.60 9.94
N ALA A 20 32.50 21.13 9.36
CA ALA A 20 32.49 20.02 8.41
C ALA A 20 31.94 18.73 9.05
N VAL A 21 32.37 18.40 10.27
CA VAL A 21 31.87 17.22 11.01
C VAL A 21 30.39 17.38 11.37
N CYS A 22 29.95 18.56 11.78
CA CYS A 22 28.52 18.80 12.07
C CYS A 22 27.65 18.66 10.81
N ILE A 23 28.12 19.15 9.66
CA ILE A 23 27.39 19.07 8.39
C ILE A 23 27.27 17.61 7.92
N THR A 24 28.33 16.80 8.01
CA THR A 24 28.28 15.39 7.57
C THR A 24 27.28 14.58 8.40
N LEU A 25 27.26 14.79 9.72
CA LEU A 25 26.28 14.14 10.61
C LEU A 25 24.84 14.62 10.33
N ALA A 26 24.64 15.91 10.04
CA ALA A 26 23.33 16.47 9.74
C ALA A 26 22.74 15.91 8.44
N VAL A 27 23.56 15.74 7.39
CA VAL A 27 23.12 15.19 6.09
C VAL A 27 22.68 13.72 6.23
N ALA A 28 23.44 12.91 6.98
CA ALA A 28 23.07 11.52 7.24
C ALA A 28 21.72 11.41 7.99
N GLY A 29 21.50 12.28 8.98
CA GLY A 29 20.22 12.36 9.70
C GLY A 29 19.03 12.75 8.83
N MET A 30 19.22 13.69 7.89
CA MET A 30 18.15 14.13 6.96
C MET A 30 17.77 13.06 5.94
N GLN A 31 18.71 12.22 5.48
CA GLN A 31 18.38 11.16 4.53
C GLN A 31 17.48 10.07 5.15
N GLY A 32 17.70 9.72 6.41
CA GLY A 32 16.85 8.77 7.14
C GLY A 32 15.41 9.25 7.32
N SER A 33 15.22 10.54 7.61
CA SER A 33 13.87 11.10 7.79
C SER A 33 13.08 11.17 6.48
N ILE A 34 13.74 11.44 5.35
CA ILE A 34 13.11 11.45 4.02
C ILE A 34 12.63 10.05 3.63
N GLY A 35 13.41 9.00 3.93
CA GLY A 35 13.00 7.60 3.70
C GLY A 35 11.71 7.24 4.44
N GLY A 36 11.68 7.49 5.75
CA GLY A 36 10.49 7.25 6.58
C GLY A 36 9.26 8.06 6.15
N GLN A 37 9.45 9.29 5.66
CA GLN A 37 8.36 10.10 5.11
C GLN A 37 7.75 9.49 3.84
N LYS A 38 8.60 8.98 2.92
CA LYS A 38 8.13 8.32 1.69
C LYS A 38 7.37 7.03 2.00
N GLU A 39 7.87 6.24 2.94
CA GLU A 39 7.19 5.02 3.41
C GLU A 39 5.85 5.33 4.07
N GLY A 40 5.79 6.35 4.92
CA GLY A 40 4.56 6.80 5.56
C GLY A 40 3.54 7.34 4.57
N ALA A 41 4.01 8.10 3.56
CA ALA A 41 3.16 8.58 2.46
C ALA A 41 2.59 7.41 1.64
N ALA A 42 3.44 6.48 1.18
CA ALA A 42 3.01 5.31 0.43
C ALA A 42 2.01 4.44 1.21
N THR A 43 2.26 4.22 2.51
CA THR A 43 1.34 3.47 3.39
C THR A 43 -0.05 4.12 3.45
N ARG A 44 -0.12 5.44 3.61
CA ARG A 44 -1.39 6.18 3.66
C ARG A 44 -2.10 6.21 2.31
N GLU A 45 -1.35 6.38 1.23
CA GLU A 45 -1.89 6.36 -0.13
C GLU A 45 -2.49 5.00 -0.46
N LEU A 46 -1.80 3.90 -0.14
CA LEU A 46 -2.33 2.54 -0.29
C LEU A 46 -3.61 2.33 0.50
N TRP A 47 -3.63 2.75 1.77
CA TRP A 47 -4.82 2.65 2.62
C TRP A 47 -5.99 3.48 2.07
N SER A 48 -5.76 4.74 1.70
CA SER A 48 -6.78 5.62 1.11
C SER A 48 -7.28 5.09 -0.24
N GLY A 49 -6.38 4.50 -1.03
CA GLY A 49 -6.69 3.80 -2.26
C GLY A 49 -7.62 2.62 -2.00
N ALA A 50 -7.33 1.82 -0.97
CA ALA A 50 -8.14 0.65 -0.61
C ALA A 50 -9.58 1.06 -0.24
N LEU A 51 -9.73 2.12 0.55
CA LEU A 51 -11.04 2.69 0.85
C LEU A 51 -11.77 3.16 -0.41
N ARG A 52 -11.08 3.85 -1.31
CA ARG A 52 -11.67 4.32 -2.58
C ARG A 52 -12.08 3.15 -3.48
N ALA A 53 -11.24 2.14 -3.62
CA ALA A 53 -11.52 0.95 -4.41
C ALA A 53 -12.77 0.22 -3.91
N ARG A 54 -12.91 0.07 -2.59
CA ARG A 54 -14.12 -0.46 -1.96
C ARG A 54 -15.36 0.35 -2.31
N GLN A 55 -15.30 1.68 -2.15
CA GLN A 55 -16.45 2.55 -2.44
C GLN A 55 -16.84 2.51 -3.92
N LEU A 56 -15.86 2.40 -4.81
CA LEU A 56 -16.11 2.19 -6.23
C LEU A 56 -16.77 0.84 -6.50
N ALA A 57 -16.30 -0.24 -5.85
CA ALA A 57 -16.89 -1.56 -6.02
C ALA A 57 -18.36 -1.62 -5.57
N ILE A 58 -18.69 -0.91 -4.49
CA ILE A 58 -20.07 -0.77 -3.99
C ILE A 58 -20.92 0.07 -4.95
N SER A 59 -20.45 1.28 -5.31
CA SER A 59 -21.27 2.22 -6.10
C SER A 59 -21.47 1.81 -7.55
N THR A 60 -20.50 1.10 -8.14
CA THR A 60 -20.54 0.71 -9.56
C THR A 60 -21.02 -0.71 -9.80
N ASN A 61 -21.15 -1.53 -8.74
CA ASN A 61 -21.39 -2.97 -8.84
C ASN A 61 -20.35 -3.69 -9.73
N GLN A 62 -19.12 -3.17 -9.83
CA GLN A 62 -18.01 -3.79 -10.55
C GLN A 62 -16.90 -4.19 -9.58
N PRO A 63 -16.18 -5.30 -9.82
CA PRO A 63 -15.02 -5.65 -9.00
C PRO A 63 -13.89 -4.65 -9.23
N VAL A 64 -13.26 -4.25 -8.14
CA VAL A 64 -12.06 -3.39 -8.14
C VAL A 64 -10.93 -4.15 -7.49
N ARG A 65 -9.79 -4.28 -8.16
CA ARG A 65 -8.62 -5.00 -7.63
C ARG A 65 -7.44 -4.08 -7.42
N PHE A 66 -6.56 -4.43 -6.49
CA PHE A 66 -5.23 -3.87 -6.37
C PHE A 66 -4.24 -4.68 -7.18
N VAL A 67 -3.38 -3.97 -7.89
CA VAL A 67 -2.26 -4.54 -8.63
C VAL A 67 -0.99 -3.83 -8.18
N VAL A 68 0.05 -4.63 -7.91
CA VAL A 68 1.41 -4.16 -7.70
C VAL A 68 2.25 -4.59 -8.90
N GLU A 69 2.79 -3.61 -9.63
CA GLU A 69 3.61 -3.82 -10.82
C GLU A 69 5.04 -3.33 -10.53
N ASN A 70 6.02 -4.13 -10.90
CA ASN A 70 7.44 -3.76 -10.79
C ASN A 70 7.92 -3.06 -12.07
N ASP A 71 9.00 -2.29 -11.93
CA ASP A 71 9.75 -1.69 -13.05
C ASP A 71 8.92 -0.82 -14.00
N VAL A 72 7.91 -0.13 -13.46
CA VAL A 72 7.05 0.76 -14.25
C VAL A 72 7.79 2.06 -14.52
N VAL A 73 7.97 2.36 -15.82
CA VAL A 73 8.58 3.62 -16.28
C VAL A 73 7.62 4.78 -16.01
N GLN A 74 8.04 5.67 -15.12
CA GLN A 74 7.34 6.90 -14.78
C GLN A 74 7.65 8.02 -15.79
N PRO A 75 6.89 9.13 -15.82
CA PRO A 75 7.12 10.24 -16.75
C PRO A 75 8.52 10.87 -16.65
N ASN A 76 9.23 10.68 -15.55
CA ASN A 76 10.61 11.10 -15.34
C ASN A 76 11.66 10.14 -15.94
N GLY A 77 11.23 9.07 -16.60
CA GLY A 77 12.10 8.05 -17.21
C GLY A 77 12.66 7.01 -16.22
N GLN A 78 12.37 7.14 -14.92
CA GLN A 78 12.82 6.19 -13.90
C GLN A 78 11.83 5.04 -13.75
N GLN A 79 12.32 3.89 -13.32
CA GLN A 79 11.53 2.70 -13.04
C GLN A 79 11.26 2.60 -11.54
N PHE A 80 10.00 2.35 -11.19
CA PHE A 80 9.60 2.13 -9.80
C PHE A 80 8.61 0.97 -9.71
N THR A 81 8.59 0.30 -8.56
CA THR A 81 7.45 -0.51 -8.16
C THR A 81 6.29 0.42 -7.84
N VAL A 82 5.13 0.15 -8.45
CA VAL A 82 3.92 0.95 -8.25
C VAL A 82 2.76 0.05 -7.87
N ALA A 83 1.89 0.58 -7.02
CA ALA A 83 0.62 -0.04 -6.70
C ALA A 83 -0.51 0.86 -7.19
N ARG A 84 -1.59 0.25 -7.67
CA ARG A 84 -2.81 1.00 -8.04
C ARG A 84 -4.02 0.09 -7.96
N TRP A 85 -5.19 0.70 -7.85
CA TRP A 85 -6.44 -0.02 -8.02
C TRP A 85 -6.91 0.02 -9.48
N GLU A 86 -7.61 -1.01 -9.90
CA GLU A 86 -8.10 -1.25 -11.26
C GLU A 86 -9.57 -1.67 -11.18
N ARG A 87 -10.49 -0.84 -11.72
CA ARG A 87 -11.90 -1.22 -11.88
C ARG A 87 -12.04 -2.04 -13.15
N LEU A 88 -12.30 -3.32 -12.96
CA LEU A 88 -12.33 -4.27 -14.07
C LEU A 88 -13.60 -4.10 -14.88
N ARG A 89 -13.45 -4.21 -16.20
CA ARG A 89 -14.55 -4.19 -17.13
C ARG A 89 -15.34 -5.49 -17.03
N CYS A 90 -16.66 -5.36 -16.96
CA CYS A 90 -17.60 -6.46 -17.05
C CYS A 90 -18.16 -6.56 -18.46
N GLY A 91 -18.55 -7.76 -18.88
CA GLY A 91 -19.07 -8.02 -20.22
C GLY A 91 -17.97 -8.08 -21.29
N ASP A 92 -18.36 -8.60 -22.46
CA ASP A 92 -17.51 -8.60 -23.65
C ASP A 92 -17.87 -7.37 -24.50
N ALA A 93 -16.91 -6.80 -25.22
CA ALA A 93 -17.09 -5.54 -25.96
C ALA A 93 -18.24 -5.54 -27.00
N ALA A 94 -18.78 -6.72 -27.34
CA ALA A 94 -19.85 -6.90 -28.31
C ALA A 94 -21.27 -6.89 -27.70
N THR A 95 -21.43 -7.19 -26.41
CA THR A 95 -22.73 -7.25 -25.74
C THR A 95 -22.56 -6.76 -24.30
N ASP A 96 -23.17 -5.63 -23.96
CA ASP A 96 -23.13 -5.03 -22.61
C ASP A 96 -24.02 -5.79 -21.60
N ASP A 97 -24.39 -7.03 -21.92
CA ASP A 97 -25.18 -7.91 -21.07
C ASP A 97 -24.22 -8.73 -20.20
N TRP A 98 -24.16 -8.38 -18.91
CA TRP A 98 -23.31 -9.05 -17.94
C TRP A 98 -23.98 -9.13 -16.57
N SER A 99 -23.71 -10.22 -15.86
CA SER A 99 -24.12 -10.39 -14.46
C SER A 99 -22.95 -10.18 -13.51
N THR A 100 -23.24 -9.80 -12.27
CA THR A 100 -22.22 -9.65 -11.22
C THR A 100 -21.39 -10.91 -11.03
N ALA A 101 -22.00 -12.09 -11.18
CA ALA A 101 -21.31 -13.38 -11.10
C ALA A 101 -20.34 -13.63 -12.27
N GLN A 102 -20.54 -13.01 -13.44
CA GLN A 102 -19.69 -13.22 -14.61
C GLN A 102 -18.60 -12.15 -14.77
N CYS A 103 -18.56 -11.15 -13.88
CA CYS A 103 -17.55 -10.12 -13.88
C CYS A 103 -16.37 -10.50 -12.95
N PRO A 104 -15.10 -10.23 -13.33
CA PRO A 104 -14.59 -9.56 -14.53
C PRO A 104 -14.66 -10.37 -15.83
N SER A 105 -14.47 -9.74 -16.99
CA SER A 105 -14.45 -10.43 -18.30
C SER A 105 -13.28 -11.44 -18.41
N ASN A 106 -13.45 -12.47 -19.25
CA ASN A 106 -12.56 -13.64 -19.23
C ASN A 106 -11.15 -13.28 -19.74
N ALA A 107 -11.10 -12.32 -20.67
CA ALA A 107 -9.86 -11.76 -21.19
C ALA A 107 -8.99 -11.06 -20.11
N CYS A 108 -9.56 -10.76 -18.93
CA CYS A 108 -8.97 -9.87 -17.94
C CYS A 108 -8.58 -10.54 -16.62
N LEU A 109 -8.82 -11.86 -16.48
CA LEU A 109 -8.62 -12.61 -15.24
C LEU A 109 -7.16 -12.64 -14.75
N ASN A 110 -6.17 -12.47 -15.64
CA ASN A 110 -4.74 -12.50 -15.28
C ASN A 110 -3.94 -11.40 -15.99
N ARG A 111 -4.59 -10.32 -16.38
CA ARG A 111 -3.95 -9.24 -17.14
C ARG A 111 -4.17 -7.91 -16.47
N THR A 112 -3.11 -7.16 -16.21
CA THR A 112 -3.20 -5.80 -15.67
C THR A 112 -3.71 -4.85 -16.74
N CYS A 113 -4.31 -3.75 -16.32
CA CYS A 113 -4.82 -2.76 -17.27
C CYS A 113 -3.72 -1.94 -17.92
N ARG A 114 -2.46 -2.07 -17.45
CA ARG A 114 -1.30 -1.49 -18.13
C ARG A 114 -0.97 -2.27 -19.39
N THR A 115 -1.00 -3.60 -19.29
CA THR A 115 -0.73 -4.50 -20.43
C THR A 115 -1.93 -4.62 -21.37
N THR A 116 -3.16 -4.58 -20.83
CA THR A 116 -4.39 -4.66 -21.62
C THR A 116 -5.38 -3.58 -21.17
N PRO A 117 -5.32 -2.36 -21.73
CA PRO A 117 -6.17 -1.23 -21.31
C PRO A 117 -7.68 -1.50 -21.45
N ALA A 118 -8.08 -2.34 -22.40
CA ALA A 118 -9.47 -2.74 -22.60
C ALA A 118 -10.08 -3.50 -21.40
N CYS A 119 -9.24 -3.98 -20.47
CA CYS A 119 -9.68 -4.69 -19.28
C CYS A 119 -10.18 -3.81 -18.15
N CYS A 120 -9.93 -2.50 -18.19
CA CYS A 120 -10.40 -1.59 -17.16
C CYS A 120 -11.37 -0.57 -17.72
N THR A 121 -12.38 -0.26 -16.91
CA THR A 121 -13.23 0.91 -17.12
C THR A 121 -12.61 2.15 -16.49
N GLU A 122 -11.88 1.99 -15.38
CA GLU A 122 -11.22 3.07 -14.67
C GLU A 122 -10.03 2.51 -13.88
N THR A 123 -8.98 3.31 -13.71
CA THR A 123 -7.81 2.96 -12.90
C THR A 123 -7.47 4.07 -11.93
N GLY A 124 -6.92 3.71 -10.78
CA GLY A 124 -6.37 4.65 -9.82
C GLY A 124 -5.06 5.29 -10.28
N PRO A 125 -4.61 6.33 -9.57
CA PRO A 125 -3.27 6.87 -9.75
C PRO A 125 -2.22 5.83 -9.34
N ASP A 126 -1.04 5.93 -9.95
CA ASP A 126 0.12 5.11 -9.57
C ASP A 126 0.65 5.58 -8.21
N ILE A 127 0.62 4.69 -7.21
CA ILE A 127 1.22 4.91 -5.89
C ILE A 127 2.64 4.34 -5.94
N ILE A 128 3.64 5.20 -5.82
CA ILE A 128 5.04 4.79 -5.89
C ILE A 128 5.42 4.10 -4.58
N ILE A 129 5.84 2.84 -4.67
CA ILE A 129 6.38 2.10 -3.53
C ILE A 129 7.88 2.44 -3.43
N PRO A 130 8.35 3.05 -2.33
CA PRO A 130 9.76 3.34 -2.17
C PRO A 130 10.56 2.02 -2.08
N PRO A 131 11.83 2.00 -2.52
CA PRO A 131 12.65 0.79 -2.52
C PRO A 131 12.93 0.24 -1.11
N THR A 132 12.66 1.05 -0.09
CA THR A 132 12.76 0.64 1.32
C THR A 132 11.47 0.03 1.86
N MET A 133 10.44 -0.14 1.04
CA MET A 133 9.14 -0.71 1.39
C MET A 133 8.81 -1.91 0.51
N ASP A 134 8.34 -3.00 1.12
CA ASP A 134 7.70 -4.11 0.41
C ASP A 134 6.19 -4.07 0.69
N ALA A 135 5.43 -3.95 -0.39
CA ALA A 135 3.96 -3.94 -0.38
C ALA A 135 3.37 -5.03 -1.29
N SER A 136 4.17 -6.03 -1.68
CA SER A 136 3.75 -7.11 -2.58
C SER A 136 2.50 -7.85 -2.10
N ASN A 137 2.29 -7.94 -0.78
CA ASN A 137 1.13 -8.58 -0.19
C ASN A 137 -0.21 -7.93 -0.55
N ILE A 138 -0.29 -6.63 -0.89
CA ILE A 138 -1.58 -6.01 -1.29
C ILE A 138 -1.99 -6.40 -2.72
N ASN A 139 -1.08 -6.99 -3.49
CA ASN A 139 -1.36 -7.42 -4.84
C ASN A 139 -2.50 -8.44 -4.87
N ASN A 140 -3.37 -8.34 -5.86
CA ASN A 140 -4.52 -9.23 -6.04
C ASN A 140 -5.57 -9.14 -4.91
N LEU A 141 -5.58 -8.05 -4.13
CA LEU A 141 -6.72 -7.73 -3.25
C LEU A 141 -7.87 -7.21 -4.11
N CYS A 142 -8.96 -7.96 -4.18
CA CYS A 142 -10.19 -7.56 -4.85
C CYS A 142 -11.25 -7.10 -3.85
N PHE A 143 -12.02 -6.08 -4.23
CA PHE A 143 -13.28 -5.71 -3.61
C PHE A 143 -14.42 -6.17 -4.51
N LEU A 144 -15.31 -6.98 -3.93
CA LEU A 144 -16.41 -7.64 -4.63
C LEU A 144 -17.53 -6.64 -4.97
N PRO A 145 -18.20 -6.83 -6.13
CA PRO A 145 -19.22 -5.90 -6.60
C PRO A 145 -20.39 -5.77 -5.62
N GLY A 146 -20.86 -4.55 -5.41
CA GLY A 146 -22.06 -4.21 -4.62
C GLY A 146 -21.92 -4.34 -3.11
N SER A 147 -21.13 -5.31 -2.62
CA SER A 147 -20.90 -5.54 -1.19
C SER A 147 -19.64 -4.87 -0.66
N GLY A 148 -18.63 -4.65 -1.53
CA GLY A 148 -17.31 -4.19 -1.10
C GLY A 148 -16.58 -5.20 -0.22
N ARG A 149 -17.04 -6.46 -0.16
CA ARG A 149 -16.33 -7.51 0.58
C ARG A 149 -14.96 -7.77 -0.05
N PRO A 150 -13.93 -8.04 0.75
CA PRO A 150 -12.60 -8.30 0.22
C PRO A 150 -12.46 -9.76 -0.22
N ALA A 151 -11.69 -10.00 -1.29
CA ALA A 151 -11.18 -11.30 -1.68
C ALA A 151 -9.67 -11.17 -1.90
N PHE A 152 -8.89 -12.00 -1.21
CA PHE A 152 -7.44 -11.91 -1.16
C PHE A 152 -6.77 -12.92 -2.07
N ASN A 153 -5.68 -12.51 -2.72
CA ASN A 153 -4.87 -13.36 -3.60
C ASN A 153 -5.66 -14.01 -4.76
N ARG A 154 -6.61 -13.26 -5.33
CA ARG A 154 -7.53 -13.75 -6.37
C ARG A 154 -7.65 -12.73 -7.49
N MET A 155 -6.86 -12.87 -8.57
CA MET A 155 -6.91 -11.96 -9.72
C MET A 155 -8.22 -12.00 -10.50
N ASP A 156 -8.97 -13.08 -10.34
CA ASP A 156 -10.30 -13.33 -10.89
C ASP A 156 -11.43 -12.68 -10.08
N CYS A 157 -11.12 -12.06 -8.94
CA CYS A 157 -12.10 -11.42 -8.05
C CYS A 157 -13.35 -12.27 -7.77
N MET A 158 -13.18 -13.59 -7.61
CA MET A 158 -14.26 -14.55 -7.30
C MET A 158 -15.34 -14.68 -8.39
N ARG A 159 -14.97 -14.48 -9.67
CA ARG A 159 -15.87 -14.72 -10.80
C ARG A 159 -16.50 -16.11 -10.71
N GLY A 160 -17.82 -16.17 -10.85
CA GLY A 160 -18.62 -17.39 -10.83
C GLY A 160 -18.82 -17.99 -9.44
N GLN A 161 -18.18 -17.43 -8.41
CA GLN A 161 -18.17 -17.96 -7.04
C GLN A 161 -18.87 -17.04 -6.05
N LEU A 162 -19.36 -15.87 -6.48
CA LEU A 162 -20.07 -14.91 -5.61
C LEU A 162 -21.34 -15.48 -4.96
N GLY A 163 -21.98 -16.47 -5.59
CA GLY A 163 -23.16 -17.16 -5.03
C GLY A 163 -22.84 -18.19 -3.94
N GLN A 164 -21.55 -18.43 -3.65
CA GLN A 164 -21.10 -19.43 -2.68
C GLN A 164 -20.54 -18.73 -1.44
N PRO A 165 -21.36 -18.47 -0.40
CA PRO A 165 -20.96 -17.64 0.74
C PRO A 165 -19.76 -18.21 1.50
N GLU A 166 -19.61 -19.53 1.52
CA GLU A 166 -18.48 -20.23 2.15
C GLU A 166 -17.16 -19.92 1.44
N LEU A 167 -17.13 -19.96 0.09
CA LEU A 167 -15.94 -19.60 -0.68
C LEU A 167 -15.60 -18.13 -0.55
N VAL A 168 -16.61 -17.26 -0.51
CA VAL A 168 -16.41 -15.81 -0.31
C VAL A 168 -15.86 -15.53 1.10
N ALA A 169 -16.34 -16.23 2.12
CA ALA A 169 -15.80 -16.10 3.48
C ALA A 169 -14.36 -16.63 3.57
N ALA A 170 -14.06 -17.75 2.93
CA ALA A 170 -12.71 -18.33 2.89
C ALA A 170 -11.71 -17.49 2.07
N ALA A 171 -12.19 -16.72 1.10
CA ALA A 171 -11.37 -15.81 0.31
C ALA A 171 -11.07 -14.48 1.01
N ALA A 172 -11.68 -14.20 2.16
CA ALA A 172 -11.41 -12.96 2.88
C ALA A 172 -9.96 -12.95 3.42
N PRO A 173 -9.28 -11.79 3.40
CA PRO A 173 -7.94 -11.65 3.98
C PRO A 173 -7.99 -11.92 5.48
N THR A 174 -6.98 -12.62 5.98
CA THR A 174 -6.68 -12.68 7.41
C THR A 174 -6.04 -11.36 7.86
N ASP A 175 -6.04 -11.12 9.17
CA ASP A 175 -5.44 -9.92 9.75
C ASP A 175 -3.96 -9.74 9.40
N SER A 176 -3.24 -10.84 9.14
CA SER A 176 -1.83 -10.86 8.77
C SER A 176 -1.57 -10.90 7.26
N SER A 177 -2.60 -10.97 6.43
CA SER A 177 -2.47 -11.20 4.98
C SER A 177 -1.77 -10.06 4.25
N ILE A 178 -2.00 -8.80 4.68
CA ILE A 178 -1.49 -7.61 4.00
C ILE A 178 -0.58 -6.84 4.94
N GLN A 179 0.73 -7.04 4.73
CA GLN A 179 1.78 -6.41 5.51
C GLN A 179 2.58 -5.47 4.61
N PHE A 180 2.98 -4.34 5.19
CA PHE A 180 3.93 -3.40 4.64
C PHE A 180 5.22 -3.52 5.44
N ARG A 181 6.25 -4.06 4.81
CA ARG A 181 7.55 -4.27 5.44
C ARG A 181 8.48 -3.14 5.05
N PHE A 182 9.35 -2.75 5.97
CA PHE A 182 10.32 -1.68 5.72
C PHE A 182 11.74 -2.20 5.96
N THR A 183 12.66 -1.80 5.09
CA THR A 183 14.10 -2.01 5.30
C THR A 183 14.74 -0.82 6.02
N SER A 184 14.04 0.32 6.09
CA SER A 184 14.31 1.32 7.11
C SER A 184 13.99 0.68 8.48
N ASN A 185 14.67 1.09 9.54
CA ASN A 185 14.45 0.58 10.90
C ASN A 185 13.07 0.98 11.51
N ARG A 186 12.07 1.20 10.66
CA ARG A 186 10.67 1.45 10.97
C ARG A 186 9.96 0.13 11.22
N ALA A 187 9.04 0.12 12.18
CA ALA A 187 8.18 -1.04 12.39
C ALA A 187 7.28 -1.29 11.17
N LYS A 188 7.06 -2.57 10.86
CA LYS A 188 6.11 -2.97 9.81
C LYS A 188 4.71 -2.44 10.10
N SER A 189 3.94 -2.19 9.06
CA SER A 189 2.53 -1.80 9.16
C SER A 189 1.66 -2.91 8.60
N VAL A 190 0.44 -3.04 9.10
CA VAL A 190 -0.54 -4.03 8.64
C VAL A 190 -1.77 -3.31 8.12
N LEU A 191 -2.23 -3.69 6.93
CA LEU A 191 -3.52 -3.27 6.39
C LEU A 191 -4.56 -4.34 6.74
N MET A 192 -5.27 -4.12 7.84
CA MET A 192 -6.36 -5.00 8.23
C MET A 192 -7.60 -4.65 7.41
N VAL A 193 -8.17 -5.63 6.73
CA VAL A 193 -9.38 -5.46 5.94
C VAL A 193 -10.45 -6.37 6.51
N GLU A 194 -11.57 -5.79 6.94
CA GLU A 194 -12.63 -6.54 7.60
C GLU A 194 -13.29 -7.53 6.62
N PRO A 195 -13.42 -8.82 6.96
CA PRO A 195 -13.86 -9.86 6.03
C PRO A 195 -15.32 -9.72 5.56
N LEU A 196 -16.17 -9.07 6.36
CA LEU A 196 -17.59 -8.91 6.07
C LEU A 196 -17.94 -7.60 5.40
N THR A 197 -17.24 -6.51 5.74
CA THR A 197 -17.57 -5.17 5.24
C THR A 197 -16.54 -4.66 4.24
N GLY A 198 -15.33 -5.20 4.23
CA GLY A 198 -14.19 -4.69 3.47
C GLY A 198 -13.61 -3.38 3.98
N LEU A 199 -14.02 -2.91 5.17
CA LEU A 199 -13.42 -1.73 5.78
C LEU A 199 -11.93 -1.97 6.02
N SER A 200 -11.09 -1.05 5.53
CA SER A 200 -9.65 -1.13 5.69
C SER A 200 -9.17 -0.17 6.78
N SER A 201 -8.31 -0.68 7.66
CA SER A 201 -7.60 0.07 8.70
C SER A 201 -6.11 -0.23 8.61
N VAL A 202 -5.27 0.80 8.71
CA VAL A 202 -3.82 0.62 8.77
C VAL A 202 -3.36 0.78 10.21
N MET A 203 -2.52 -0.14 10.68
CA MET A 203 -1.96 -0.09 12.03
C MET A 203 -0.46 -0.43 11.99
N ASP A 204 0.34 0.34 12.72
CA ASP A 204 1.78 0.11 12.84
C ASP A 204 2.06 -0.89 13.99
N CYS A 205 3.03 -1.79 13.78
CA CYS A 205 3.36 -2.84 14.74
C CYS A 205 4.17 -2.36 15.96
N ASP A 206 4.66 -1.12 15.96
CA ASP A 206 5.21 -0.43 17.14
C ASP A 206 4.16 0.36 17.93
N SER A 207 2.90 0.38 17.48
CA SER A 207 1.83 1.03 18.22
C SER A 207 1.68 0.43 19.63
N GLN A 208 1.24 1.25 20.58
CA GLN A 208 0.98 0.77 21.95
C GLN A 208 -0.07 -0.36 21.96
N ALA A 209 -1.00 -0.36 21.00
CA ALA A 209 -1.99 -1.42 20.84
C ALA A 209 -1.36 -2.78 20.48
N ALA A 210 -0.25 -2.79 19.73
CA ALA A 210 0.46 -4.00 19.34
C ALA A 210 1.46 -4.51 20.42
N THR A 211 2.11 -3.58 21.11
CA THR A 211 3.31 -3.87 21.94
C THR A 211 3.09 -3.86 23.44
N THR A 212 1.97 -3.30 23.93
CA THR A 212 1.71 -3.22 25.38
C THR A 212 1.55 -4.60 26.03
N SER A 213 2.07 -4.75 27.25
CA SER A 213 1.86 -5.93 28.10
C SER A 213 0.51 -5.92 28.82
N ASP A 214 -0.18 -4.78 28.85
CA ASP A 214 -1.51 -4.64 29.44
C ASP A 214 -2.58 -5.27 28.54
N THR A 215 -3.13 -6.40 28.97
CA THR A 215 -4.15 -7.17 28.23
C THR A 215 -5.44 -6.40 27.99
N THR A 216 -5.72 -5.33 28.74
CA THR A 216 -6.93 -4.51 28.55
C THR A 216 -6.79 -3.49 27.41
N ARG A 217 -5.56 -3.19 27.01
CA ARG A 217 -5.22 -2.21 25.96
C ARG A 217 -4.59 -2.85 24.72
N ARG A 218 -4.18 -4.12 24.84
CA ARG A 218 -3.55 -4.88 23.77
C ARG A 218 -4.61 -5.34 22.78
N ASP A 219 -4.44 -4.94 21.53
CA ASP A 219 -5.19 -5.55 20.44
C ASP A 219 -4.51 -6.87 20.07
N LEU A 220 -5.14 -7.98 20.47
CA LEU A 220 -4.62 -9.33 20.20
C LEU A 220 -4.58 -9.64 18.70
N ARG A 221 -5.50 -9.10 17.90
CA ARG A 221 -5.52 -9.31 16.44
C ARG A 221 -4.32 -8.65 15.79
N LEU A 222 -4.09 -7.37 16.14
CA LEU A 222 -2.93 -6.63 15.68
C LEU A 222 -1.62 -7.27 16.16
N ALA A 223 -1.52 -7.62 17.45
CA ALA A 223 -0.31 -8.23 18.00
C ALA A 223 0.04 -9.56 17.31
N ASN A 224 -0.95 -10.39 16.99
CA ASN A 224 -0.74 -11.64 16.26
C ASN A 224 -0.34 -11.39 14.81
N ALA A 225 -1.00 -10.47 14.11
CA ALA A 225 -0.63 -10.07 12.76
C ALA A 225 0.80 -9.50 12.70
N CYS A 226 1.20 -8.77 13.74
CA CYS A 226 2.54 -8.24 13.92
C CYS A 226 3.59 -9.28 14.36
N ALA A 227 3.19 -10.47 14.79
CA ALA A 227 4.12 -11.54 15.12
C ALA A 227 4.50 -12.42 13.91
N GLU A 228 3.66 -12.42 12.86
CA GLU A 228 3.95 -13.19 11.66
C GLU A 228 5.16 -12.62 10.88
N PRO A 229 6.07 -13.50 10.39
CA PRO A 229 7.31 -13.11 9.75
C PRO A 229 7.08 -12.43 8.41
#